data_AF-A0A926AZ52-F1
#
_entry.id   AF-A0A926AZ52-F1
#
_cell.length_a   1.000
_cell.length_b   1.000
_cell.length_c   1.000
_cell.angle_alpha   90.00
_cell.angle_beta   90.00
_cell.angle_gamma   90.00
#
_symmetry.space_group_name_H-M   'P 1'
#
loop_
_entity.id
_entity.type
_entity.pdbx_description
1 polymer ?
#
loop_
_entity_poly.entity_id
_entity_poly.type
_entity_poly.pdbx_seq_one_letter_code
_entity_poly.pdbx_strand_id
1 'polypeptide(L)'
;MANVLNSSSQAQEELDRKLVSDLFQPRPEIFWPDLLASAALGWGAFALACTAELFSATMFASTAVAILALYRALAFVHELSHLRASVLPGFSTAWNFLIGIPLLFPSFVYVGVHAD
;
A
#
# COMPACT_ATOMS: atom_id res chain seq x y z
N MET A 1 20.54 25.80 -35.30
CA MET A 1 20.87 25.73 -33.86
C MET A 1 19.70 25.22 -33.00
N ALA A 2 18.46 25.73 -33.14
CA ALA A 2 17.32 25.28 -32.34
C ALA A 2 17.03 23.75 -32.39
N ASN A 3 17.19 23.11 -33.55
CA ASN A 3 16.90 21.69 -33.74
C ASN A 3 17.92 20.75 -33.03
N VAL A 4 19.15 21.22 -32.82
CA VAL A 4 20.21 20.47 -32.12
C VAL A 4 20.00 20.53 -30.61
N LEU A 5 19.60 21.69 -30.08
CA LEU A 5 19.26 21.83 -28.66
C LEU A 5 18.04 21.00 -28.27
N ASN A 6 17.03 20.93 -29.15
CA ASN A 6 15.82 20.13 -28.93
C ASN A 6 16.10 18.62 -28.95
N SER A 7 16.95 18.15 -29.85
CA SER A 7 17.31 16.71 -29.90
C SER A 7 18.15 16.28 -28.69
N SER A 8 19.05 17.14 -28.19
CA SER A 8 19.79 16.86 -26.95
C SER A 8 18.91 16.85 -25.71
N SER A 9 17.90 17.74 -25.61
CA SER A 9 16.98 17.74 -24.45
C SER A 9 16.07 16.52 -24.45
N GLN A 10 15.57 16.10 -25.62
CA GLN A 10 14.76 14.88 -25.74
C GLN A 10 15.56 13.62 -25.37
N ALA A 11 16.83 13.55 -25.79
CA ALA A 11 17.71 12.45 -25.43
C ALA A 11 17.98 12.40 -23.91
N GLN A 12 18.14 13.56 -23.27
CA GLN A 12 18.32 13.67 -21.82
C GLN A 12 17.06 13.20 -21.07
N GLU A 13 15.87 13.65 -21.48
CA GLU A 13 14.59 13.22 -20.88
C GLU A 13 14.36 11.71 -21.03
N GLU A 14 14.71 11.13 -22.18
CA GLU A 14 14.60 9.69 -22.39
C GLU A 14 15.56 8.91 -21.49
N LEU A 15 16.79 9.42 -21.30
CA LEU A 15 17.79 8.81 -20.44
C LEU A 15 17.36 8.86 -18.97
N ASP A 16 16.89 10.02 -18.51
CA ASP A 16 16.37 10.23 -17.16
C ASP A 16 15.19 9.29 -16.90
N ARG A 17 14.22 9.25 -17.83
CA ARG A 17 13.06 8.33 -17.71
C ARG A 17 13.48 6.88 -17.62
N LYS A 18 14.46 6.43 -18.40
CA LYS A 18 15.01 5.07 -18.32
C LYS A 18 15.69 4.81 -16.98
N LEU A 19 16.49 5.75 -16.48
CA LEU A 19 17.16 5.62 -15.19
C LEU A 19 16.19 5.42 -14.02
N VAL A 20 15.07 6.16 -14.00
CA VAL A 20 14.10 6.07 -12.89
C VAL A 20 13.06 4.97 -13.10
N SER A 21 12.94 4.40 -14.30
CA SER A 21 11.87 3.45 -14.63
C SER A 21 11.85 2.17 -13.78
N ASP A 22 13.02 1.66 -13.38
CA ASP A 22 13.14 0.44 -12.59
C ASP A 22 12.88 0.64 -11.08
N LEU A 23 12.92 1.89 -10.59
CA LEU A 23 12.60 2.20 -9.18
C LEU A 23 11.11 1.95 -8.84
N PHE A 24 10.24 1.98 -9.84
CA PHE A 24 8.79 1.85 -9.67
C PHE A 24 8.26 0.44 -9.93
N GLN A 25 9.14 -0.56 -10.12
CA GLN A 25 8.75 -1.95 -10.34
C GLN A 25 8.26 -2.56 -9.00
N PRO A 26 6.95 -2.84 -8.86
CA PRO A 26 6.43 -3.43 -7.64
C PRO A 26 6.97 -4.85 -7.45
N ARG A 27 7.42 -5.19 -6.25
CA ARG A 27 7.96 -6.51 -5.93
C ARG A 27 6.95 -7.32 -5.11
N PRO A 28 6.26 -8.31 -5.68
CA PRO A 28 5.23 -9.07 -4.97
C PRO A 28 5.72 -9.72 -3.67
N GLU A 29 6.98 -10.15 -3.68
CA GLU A 29 7.67 -10.79 -2.56
C GLU A 29 7.81 -9.90 -1.33
N ILE A 30 7.67 -8.58 -1.48
CA ILE A 30 7.72 -7.63 -0.37
C ILE A 30 6.29 -7.24 0.04
N PHE A 31 5.42 -7.00 -0.95
CA PHE A 31 4.05 -6.51 -0.74
C PHE A 31 3.18 -7.50 0.03
N TRP A 32 3.20 -8.76 -0.36
CA TRP A 32 2.39 -9.79 0.31
C TRP A 32 2.77 -10.03 1.77
N PRO A 33 4.04 -10.32 2.11
CA PRO A 33 4.38 -10.55 3.51
C PRO A 33 4.21 -9.29 4.36
N ASP A 34 4.48 -8.09 3.83
CA ASP A 34 4.29 -6.85 4.58
C ASP A 34 2.80 -6.59 4.89
N LEU A 35 1.91 -6.78 3.90
CA LEU A 35 0.46 -6.69 4.11
C LEU A 35 -0.03 -7.73 5.12
N LEU A 36 0.35 -9.00 4.94
CA LEU A 36 -0.12 -10.08 5.81
C LEU A 36 0.42 -9.94 7.23
N ALA A 37 1.70 -9.58 7.40
CA ALA A 37 2.30 -9.34 8.70
C ALA A 37 1.65 -8.14 9.40
N SER A 38 1.46 -7.03 8.69
CA SER A 38 0.80 -5.84 9.23
C SER A 38 -0.65 -6.11 9.61
N ALA A 39 -1.41 -6.83 8.79
CA ALA A 39 -2.78 -7.22 9.08
C ALA A 39 -2.86 -8.17 10.28
N ALA A 40 -2.02 -9.22 10.32
CA ALA A 40 -2.00 -10.18 11.40
C ALA A 40 -1.61 -9.52 12.74
N LEU A 41 -0.57 -8.68 12.74
CA LEU A 41 -0.17 -7.92 13.92
C LEU A 41 -1.24 -6.92 14.36
N GLY A 42 -1.82 -6.19 13.41
CA GLY A 42 -2.86 -5.20 13.68
C GLY A 42 -4.11 -5.81 14.31
N TRP A 43 -4.69 -6.82 13.67
CA TRP A 43 -5.88 -7.50 14.19
C TRP A 43 -5.60 -8.32 15.44
N GLY A 44 -4.43 -8.96 15.53
CA GLY A 44 -4.02 -9.70 16.73
C GLY A 44 -3.85 -8.79 17.94
N ALA A 45 -3.20 -7.64 17.76
CA ALA A 45 -3.05 -6.64 18.81
C ALA A 45 -4.39 -5.99 19.17
N PHE A 46 -5.26 -5.75 18.20
CA PHE A 46 -6.62 -5.25 18.46
C PHE A 46 -7.44 -6.24 19.29
N ALA A 47 -7.44 -7.52 18.92
CA ALA A 47 -8.12 -8.57 19.69
C ALA A 47 -7.58 -8.67 21.12
N LEU A 48 -6.25 -8.60 21.28
CA LEU A 48 -5.62 -8.57 22.60
C LEU A 48 -6.09 -7.37 23.42
N ALA A 49 -6.13 -6.17 22.82
CA ALA A 49 -6.63 -4.95 23.47
C ALA A 49 -8.08 -5.10 23.96
N CYS A 50 -8.94 -5.75 23.17
CA CYS A 50 -10.34 -6.00 23.54
C CYS A 50 -10.51 -6.99 24.71
N THR A 51 -9.56 -7.90 24.90
CA THR A 51 -9.59 -8.90 25.98
C THR A 51 -8.80 -8.47 27.23
N ALA A 52 -8.01 -7.39 27.13
CA ALA A 52 -7.22 -6.88 28.23
C ALA A 52 -8.10 -6.18 29.29
N GLU A 53 -7.62 -6.16 30.53
CA GLU A 53 -8.26 -5.39 31.60
C GLU A 53 -8.30 -3.91 31.24
N LEU A 54 -9.42 -3.26 31.57
CA LEU A 54 -9.65 -1.86 31.24
C LEU A 54 -8.59 -0.97 31.94
N PHE A 55 -7.98 -0.07 31.18
CA PHE A 55 -6.88 0.81 31.61
C PHE A 55 -5.58 0.10 32.02
N SER A 56 -5.40 -1.18 31.68
CA SER A 56 -4.13 -1.88 31.88
C SER A 56 -3.05 -1.39 30.91
N ALA A 57 -1.78 -1.54 31.32
CA ALA A 57 -0.65 -1.27 30.43
C ALA A 57 -0.70 -2.12 29.16
N THR A 58 -1.17 -3.37 29.28
CA THR A 58 -1.37 -4.29 28.14
C THR A 58 -2.38 -3.74 27.16
N MET A 59 -3.52 -3.21 27.64
CA MET A 59 -4.53 -2.58 26.78
C MET A 59 -3.93 -1.41 25.99
N PHE A 60 -3.18 -0.52 26.65
CA PHE A 60 -2.57 0.63 25.97
C PHE A 60 -1.49 0.23 24.97
N ALA A 61 -0.60 -0.69 25.35
CA ALA A 61 0.48 -1.16 24.49
C ALA A 61 -0.08 -1.88 23.24
N SER A 62 -1.03 -2.79 23.42
CA SER A 62 -1.67 -3.51 22.32
C SER A 62 -2.48 -2.58 21.43
N THR A 63 -3.18 -1.59 21.99
CA THR A 63 -3.86 -0.54 21.22
C THR A 63 -2.88 0.25 20.35
N ALA A 64 -1.74 0.67 20.90
CA ALA A 64 -0.73 1.41 20.13
C ALA A 64 -0.17 0.57 18.97
N VAL A 65 0.13 -0.71 19.22
CA VAL A 65 0.58 -1.65 18.18
C VAL A 65 -0.50 -1.83 17.11
N ALA A 66 -1.76 -2.01 17.51
CA ALA A 66 -2.89 -2.16 16.59
C ALA A 66 -3.02 -0.93 15.68
N ILE A 67 -2.96 0.28 16.24
CA ILE A 67 -3.03 1.53 15.49
C ILE A 67 -1.91 1.60 14.45
N LEU A 68 -0.66 1.38 14.85
CA LEU A 68 0.48 1.50 13.94
C LEU A 68 0.45 0.44 12.83
N ALA A 69 0.14 -0.81 13.16
CA ALA A 69 0.11 -1.91 12.21
C ALA A 69 -1.09 -1.81 11.24
N LEU A 70 -2.27 -1.48 11.73
CA LEU A 70 -3.44 -1.27 10.87
C LEU A 70 -3.29 -0.01 10.02
N TYR A 71 -2.65 1.05 10.53
CA TYR A 71 -2.34 2.24 9.74
C TYR A 71 -1.35 1.93 8.61
N ARG A 72 -0.29 1.16 8.90
CA ARG A 72 0.65 0.64 7.88
C ARG A 72 -0.09 -0.15 6.80
N ALA A 73 -0.97 -1.07 7.21
CA ALA A 73 -1.75 -1.88 6.29
C ALA A 73 -2.76 -1.05 5.48
N LEU A 74 -3.36 -0.01 6.07
CA LEU A 74 -4.26 0.91 5.38
C LEU A 74 -3.51 1.79 4.35
N ALA A 75 -2.30 2.25 4.68
CA ALA A 75 -1.50 3.10 3.81
C ALA A 75 -1.16 2.42 2.46
N PHE A 76 -1.19 1.09 2.37
CA PHE A 76 -1.07 0.36 1.10
C PHE A 76 -2.13 0.76 0.07
N VAL A 77 -3.25 1.37 0.45
CA VAL A 77 -4.23 1.89 -0.51
C VAL A 77 -3.60 2.87 -1.50
N HIS A 78 -2.61 3.66 -1.05
CA HIS A 78 -1.87 4.59 -1.91
C HIS A 78 -1.00 3.87 -2.94
N GLU A 79 -0.40 2.75 -2.53
CA GLU A 79 0.40 1.95 -3.46
C GLU A 79 -0.54 1.20 -4.41
N LEU A 80 -1.63 0.63 -3.89
CA LEU A 80 -2.63 -0.11 -4.66
C LEU A 80 -3.26 0.70 -5.79
N SER A 81 -3.49 2.00 -5.59
CA SER A 81 -4.01 2.89 -6.65
C SER A 81 -3.00 3.15 -7.77
N HIS A 82 -1.70 3.01 -7.50
CA HIS A 82 -0.63 3.13 -8.48
C HIS A 82 -0.20 1.78 -9.08
N LEU A 83 -0.58 0.65 -8.46
CA LEU A 83 -0.29 -0.69 -8.94
C LEU A 83 -1.16 -1.06 -10.15
N ARG A 84 -0.52 -1.53 -11.23
CA ARG A 84 -1.25 -2.15 -12.35
C ARG A 84 -1.72 -3.54 -11.93
N ALA A 85 -2.98 -3.85 -12.22
CA ALA A 85 -3.61 -5.13 -11.87
C ALA A 85 -2.85 -6.38 -12.37
N SER A 86 -2.06 -6.25 -13.44
CA SER A 86 -1.27 -7.34 -14.02
C SER A 86 -0.05 -7.74 -13.21
N VAL A 87 0.45 -6.89 -12.30
CA VAL A 87 1.69 -7.16 -11.53
C VAL A 87 1.41 -7.97 -10.26
N LEU A 88 0.22 -7.79 -9.68
CA LEU A 88 -0.16 -8.36 -8.38
C LEU A 88 -1.62 -8.87 -8.42
N PRO A 89 -1.88 -9.99 -9.13
CA PRO A 89 -3.24 -10.53 -9.24
C PRO A 89 -3.78 -10.92 -7.85
N GLY A 90 -5.01 -10.49 -7.55
CA GLY A 90 -5.70 -10.83 -6.29
C GLY A 90 -5.28 -10.01 -5.06
N PHE A 91 -4.22 -9.20 -5.13
CA PHE A 91 -3.75 -8.40 -3.99
C PHE A 91 -4.79 -7.37 -3.54
N SER A 92 -5.43 -6.68 -4.48
CA SER A 92 -6.54 -5.75 -4.17
C SER A 92 -7.69 -6.46 -3.46
N THR A 93 -8.07 -7.65 -3.91
CA THR A 93 -9.12 -8.45 -3.27
C THR A 93 -8.74 -8.81 -1.84
N ALA A 94 -7.54 -9.34 -1.62
CA ALA A 94 -7.06 -9.70 -0.29
C ALA A 94 -6.98 -8.47 0.64
N TRP A 95 -6.46 -7.35 0.15
CA TRP A 95 -6.39 -6.10 0.91
C TRP A 95 -7.78 -5.58 1.30
N ASN A 96 -8.75 -5.62 0.38
CA ASN A 96 -10.12 -5.22 0.68
C ASN A 96 -10.75 -6.12 1.76
N PHE A 97 -10.55 -7.43 1.68
CA PHE A 97 -11.10 -8.34 2.69
C PHE A 97 -10.44 -8.18 4.05
N LEU A 98 -9.12 -7.99 4.10
CA LEU A 98 -8.36 -7.95 5.35
C LEU A 98 -8.42 -6.58 6.03
N ILE A 99 -8.47 -5.49 5.26
CA ILE A 99 -8.27 -4.11 5.75
C ILE A 99 -9.40 -3.21 5.27
N GLY A 100 -9.61 -3.10 3.96
CA GLY A 100 -10.51 -2.11 3.36
C GLY A 100 -11.95 -2.19 3.86
N ILE A 101 -12.61 -3.34 3.72
CA ILE A 101 -13.99 -3.55 4.16
C ILE A 101 -14.13 -3.45 5.69
N PRO A 102 -13.29 -4.14 6.50
CA PRO A 102 -13.37 -4.02 7.96
C PRO A 102 -13.19 -2.59 8.49
N LEU A 103 -12.33 -1.78 7.85
CA LEU A 103 -12.10 -0.38 8.22
C LEU A 103 -12.99 0.61 7.48
N LEU A 104 -13.97 0.13 6.69
CA LEU A 104 -14.90 0.96 5.89
C LEU A 104 -14.21 1.85 4.84
N PHE A 105 -13.02 1.46 4.38
CA PHE A 105 -12.24 2.08 3.30
C PHE A 105 -12.01 1.09 2.14
N PRO A 106 -13.05 0.63 1.44
CA PRO A 106 -12.85 -0.28 0.32
C PRO A 106 -12.29 0.44 -0.92
N SER A 107 -11.45 -0.25 -1.67
CA SER A 107 -10.67 0.33 -2.77
C SER A 107 -11.52 0.80 -3.96
N PHE A 108 -12.75 0.32 -4.10
CA PHE A 108 -13.66 0.72 -5.20
C PHE A 108 -14.06 2.20 -5.12
N VAL A 109 -13.93 2.84 -3.95
CA VAL A 109 -14.09 4.30 -3.80
C VAL A 109 -12.97 5.06 -4.53
N TYR A 110 -11.82 4.41 -4.78
CA TYR A 110 -10.62 5.01 -5.36
C TYR A 110 -10.33 4.55 -6.80
N VAL A 111 -10.83 3.39 -7.22
CA VAL A 111 -10.56 2.78 -8.53
C VAL A 111 -11.87 2.65 -9.30
N GLY A 112 -12.11 3.52 -10.30
CA GLY A 112 -13.33 3.41 -11.12
C GLY A 112 -13.71 4.54 -12.09
N VAL A 113 -12.96 5.64 -12.24
CA VAL A 113 -13.34 6.71 -13.22
C VAL A 113 -12.64 6.57 -14.59
N HIS A 114 -11.68 5.67 -14.73
CA HIS A 114 -11.07 5.33 -16.03
C HIS A 114 -11.36 3.86 -16.34
N ALA A 115 -12.63 3.56 -16.59
CA ALA A 115 -12.99 2.40 -17.39
C ALA A 115 -12.84 2.85 -18.84
N ASP A 116 -11.78 2.41 -19.49
CA ASP A 116 -11.66 2.47 -20.95
C ASP A 116 -12.71 1.55 -21.60
#